data_AF-A0A221WAU7-F1
#
_entry.id   AF-A0A221WAU7-F1
#
_cell.length_a   1.000
_cell.length_b   1.000
_cell.length_c   1.000
_cell.angle_alpha   90.00
_cell.angle_beta   90.00
_cell.angle_gamma   90.00
#
_symmetry.space_group_name_H-M   'P 1'
#
loop_
_entity.id
_entity.type
_entity.pdbx_description
1 polymer ?
#
loop_
_entity_poly.entity_id
_entity_poly.type
_entity_poly.pdbx_seq_one_letter_code
_entity_poly.pdbx_strand_id
1 'polypeptide(L)'
;MGGAIKVSFSTIVNASEEVTNAGNQTEEIQNNLKSRLAPIVSSWEGQAQANWQEVQGRWDQSAQQLREAIAAIGSALAAAAENYQAGEAANAARFS
;
A
#
# COMPACT_ATOMS: atom_id res chain seq x y z
N MET A 1 -0.72 18.05 26.69
CA MET A 1 -0.43 16.80 25.95
C MET A 1 -1.36 16.54 24.76
N GLY A 2 -2.60 17.06 24.71
CA GLY A 2 -3.51 16.85 23.57
C GLY A 2 -3.08 17.35 22.17
N GLY A 3 -2.09 18.23 22.08
CA GLY A 3 -1.55 18.69 20.78
C GLY A 3 -0.76 17.61 20.05
N ALA A 4 0.00 16.78 20.76
CA ALA A 4 0.78 15.69 20.16
C ALA A 4 -0.13 14.60 19.58
N ILE A 5 -1.23 14.26 20.28
CA ILE A 5 -2.22 13.27 19.83
C ILE A 5 -2.83 13.65 18.48
N LYS A 6 -3.26 14.91 18.36
CA LYS A 6 -3.93 15.40 17.15
C LYS A 6 -2.98 15.39 15.95
N VAL A 7 -1.70 15.70 16.18
CA VAL A 7 -0.63 15.61 15.18
C VAL A 7 -0.39 14.15 14.79
N SER A 8 -0.18 13.24 15.75
CA SER A 8 0.06 11.82 15.48
C SER A 8 -1.09 11.17 14.72
N PHE A 9 -2.34 11.46 15.09
CA PHE A 9 -3.51 10.95 14.37
C PHE A 9 -3.57 11.48 12.94
N SER A 10 -3.36 12.79 12.74
CA SER A 10 -3.30 13.36 11.38
C SER A 10 -2.18 12.77 10.54
N THR A 11 -1.02 12.47 11.13
CA THR A 11 0.10 11.80 10.46
C THR A 11 -0.28 10.38 10.02
N ILE A 12 -1.00 9.62 10.85
CA ILE A 12 -1.45 8.26 10.52
C ILE A 12 -2.47 8.26 9.39
N VAL A 13 -3.45 9.18 9.43
CA VAL A 13 -4.45 9.32 8.36
C VAL A 13 -3.76 9.69 7.04
N ASN A 14 -2.87 10.68 7.07
CA ASN A 14 -2.10 11.08 5.87
C ASN A 14 -1.25 9.92 5.34
N ALA A 15 -0.58 9.17 6.22
CA ALA A 15 0.22 8.01 5.82
C ALA A 15 -0.66 6.91 5.18
N SER A 16 -1.88 6.68 5.69
CA SER A 16 -2.83 5.73 5.11
C SER A 16 -3.34 6.17 3.73
N GLU A 17 -3.55 7.47 3.53
CA GLU A 17 -3.90 8.04 2.23
C GLU A 17 -2.75 7.93 1.23
N GLU A 18 -1.51 8.24 1.65
CA GLU A 18 -0.31 8.07 0.83
C GLU A 18 -0.11 6.60 0.40
N VAL A 19 -0.27 5.68 1.33
CA VAL A 19 -0.28 4.22 1.13
C VAL A 19 -1.30 3.82 0.06
N THR A 20 -2.53 4.31 0.18
CA THR A 20 -3.60 4.02 -0.79
C THR A 20 -3.28 4.58 -2.17
N ASN A 21 -2.77 5.82 -2.22
CA ASN A 21 -2.38 6.48 -3.46
C ASN A 21 -1.22 5.77 -4.16
N ALA A 22 -0.22 5.29 -3.40
CA ALA A 22 0.89 4.50 -3.93
C ALA A 22 0.40 3.16 -4.53
N GLY A 23 -0.60 2.53 -3.90
CA GLY A 23 -1.26 1.35 -4.44
C GLY A 23 -1.92 1.62 -5.80
N ASN A 24 -2.70 2.69 -5.89
CA ASN A 24 -3.38 3.11 -7.12
C ASN A 24 -2.39 3.47 -8.24
N GLN A 25 -1.31 4.20 -7.93
CA GLN A 25 -0.25 4.52 -8.89
C GLN A 25 0.45 3.28 -9.43
N THR A 26 0.68 2.28 -8.57
CA THR A 26 1.29 1.00 -8.97
C THR A 26 0.40 0.27 -9.99
N GLU A 27 -0.92 0.25 -9.76
CA GLU A 27 -1.89 -0.33 -10.70
C GLU A 27 -1.93 0.42 -12.03
N GLU A 28 -1.86 1.76 -11.99
CA GLU A 28 -1.86 2.58 -13.20
C GLU A 28 -0.61 2.34 -14.05
N ILE A 29 0.57 2.29 -13.45
CA ILE A 29 1.84 1.97 -14.14
C ILE A 29 1.77 0.57 -14.77
N GLN A 30 1.23 -0.41 -14.05
CA GLN A 30 1.05 -1.78 -14.52
C GLN A 30 0.12 -1.83 -15.74
N ASN A 31 -1.04 -1.16 -15.67
CA ASN A 31 -2.01 -1.10 -16.77
C ASN A 31 -1.43 -0.37 -17.99
N ASN A 32 -0.71 0.73 -17.77
CA ASN A 32 -0.06 1.47 -18.84
C ASN A 32 0.97 0.61 -19.58
N LEU A 33 1.82 -0.11 -18.84
CA LEU A 33 2.80 -0.98 -19.47
C LEU A 33 2.14 -2.13 -20.23
N LYS A 34 1.14 -2.80 -19.64
CA LYS A 34 0.40 -3.87 -20.33
C LYS A 34 -0.20 -3.36 -21.64
N SER A 35 -0.80 -2.16 -21.63
CA SER A 35 -1.35 -1.55 -22.84
C SER A 35 -0.30 -1.21 -23.89
N ARG A 36 0.90 -0.75 -23.47
CA ARG A 36 2.01 -0.45 -24.38
C ARG A 36 2.63 -1.70 -25.00
N LEU A 37 2.63 -2.81 -24.25
CA LEU A 37 3.22 -4.07 -24.71
C LEU A 37 2.24 -4.92 -25.51
N ALA A 38 0.93 -4.78 -25.31
CA ALA A 38 -0.11 -5.50 -26.05
C ALA A 38 0.10 -5.58 -27.59
N PRO A 39 0.43 -4.49 -28.32
CA PRO A 39 0.65 -4.56 -29.77
C PRO A 39 1.95 -5.23 -30.20
N ILE A 40 2.93 -5.40 -29.29
CA ILE A 40 4.20 -6.08 -29.57
C ILE A 40 4.09 -7.56 -29.22
N VAL A 41 3.36 -7.89 -28.16
CA VAL A 41 3.06 -9.26 -27.74
C VAL A 41 2.29 -10.02 -28.83
N SER A 42 1.44 -9.37 -29.62
CA SER A 42 0.75 -10.01 -30.75
C SER A 42 1.69 -10.44 -31.89
N SER A 43 2.92 -9.93 -31.92
CA SER A 43 3.96 -10.31 -32.90
C SER A 43 4.95 -11.35 -32.35
N TRP A 44 4.85 -11.71 -31.06
CA TRP A 44 5.72 -12.69 -30.43
C TRP A 44 5.09 -14.08 -30.54
N GLU A 45 5.70 -14.96 -31.34
CA GLU A 45 5.31 -16.36 -31.46
C GLU A 45 6.22 -17.28 -30.64
N GLY A 46 5.68 -18.38 -30.12
CA GLY A 46 6.44 -19.44 -29.47
C GLY A 46 7.07 -19.03 -28.12
N GLN A 47 8.38 -19.20 -27.98
CA GLN A 47 9.10 -19.03 -26.70
C GLN A 47 9.00 -17.60 -26.12
N ALA A 48 8.93 -16.58 -26.98
CA ALA A 48 8.82 -15.19 -26.55
C ALA A 48 7.47 -14.91 -25.84
N GLN A 49 6.39 -15.54 -26.29
CA GLN A 49 5.07 -15.44 -25.67
C GLN A 49 5.07 -16.10 -24.28
N ALA A 50 5.69 -17.27 -24.14
CA ALA A 50 5.80 -17.98 -22.87
C ALA A 50 6.63 -17.18 -21.85
N ASN A 51 7.79 -16.66 -22.25
CA ASN A 51 8.63 -15.83 -21.39
C ASN A 51 7.91 -14.53 -20.97
N TRP A 52 7.14 -13.93 -21.88
CA TRP A 52 6.34 -12.75 -21.56
C TRP A 52 5.28 -13.03 -20.49
N GLN A 53 4.55 -14.14 -20.61
CA GLN A 53 3.54 -14.53 -19.63
C GLN A 53 4.16 -14.75 -18.24
N GLU A 54 5.35 -15.36 -18.18
CA GLU A 54 6.07 -15.56 -16.92
C GLU A 54 6.48 -14.21 -16.30
N VAL A 55 7.07 -13.31 -17.09
CA VAL A 55 7.47 -11.98 -16.63
C VAL A 55 6.26 -11.17 -16.17
N GLN A 56 5.16 -11.23 -16.91
CA GLN A 56 3.91 -10.59 -16.53
C GLN A 56 3.38 -11.14 -15.21
N GLY A 57 3.38 -12.48 -15.03
CA GLY A 57 2.94 -13.11 -13.79
C GLY A 57 3.80 -12.70 -12.58
N ARG A 58 5.13 -12.70 -12.74
CA ARG A 58 6.05 -12.25 -11.67
C ARG A 58 5.84 -10.79 -11.30
N TRP A 59 5.56 -9.94 -12.29
CA TRP A 59 5.22 -8.55 -12.04
C TRP A 59 3.91 -8.45 -11.26
N ASP A 60 2.84 -9.03 -11.79
CA ASP A 60 1.50 -8.97 -11.18
C ASP A 60 1.56 -9.40 -9.70
N GLN A 61 2.34 -10.44 -9.40
CA GLN A 61 2.58 -10.91 -8.04
C GLN A 61 3.41 -9.92 -7.18
N SER A 62 4.45 -9.32 -7.74
CA SER A 62 5.26 -8.32 -7.02
C SER A 62 4.47 -7.06 -6.70
N ALA A 63 3.61 -6.61 -7.62
CA ALA A 63 2.71 -5.48 -7.39
C ALA A 63 1.69 -5.78 -6.29
N GLN A 64 1.15 -7.01 -6.25
CA GLN A 64 0.27 -7.44 -5.18
C GLN A 64 0.98 -7.44 -3.82
N GLN A 65 2.19 -8.02 -3.73
CA GLN A 65 2.97 -8.04 -2.50
C GLN A 65 3.28 -6.62 -1.98
N LEU A 66 3.59 -5.69 -2.89
CA LEU A 66 3.78 -4.29 -2.52
C LEU A 66 2.51 -3.68 -1.90
N ARG A 67 1.34 -3.90 -2.52
CA ARG A 67 0.06 -3.43 -1.98
C ARG A 67 -0.25 -4.04 -0.61
N GLU A 68 -0.01 -5.33 -0.44
CA GLU A 68 -0.21 -6.03 0.85
C GLU A 68 0.70 -5.48 1.94
N ALA A 69 1.98 -5.25 1.65
CA ALA A 69 2.93 -4.66 2.60
C ALA A 69 2.52 -3.24 3.01
N ILE A 70 2.11 -2.43 2.05
CA ILE A 70 1.57 -1.08 2.23
C ILE A 70 0.34 -1.11 3.15
N ALA A 71 -0.63 -1.98 2.87
CA ALA A 71 -1.83 -2.14 3.70
C ALA A 71 -1.50 -2.61 5.14
N ALA A 72 -0.55 -3.53 5.29
CA ALA A 72 -0.11 -4.01 6.60
C ALA A 72 0.52 -2.89 7.43
N ILE A 73 1.32 -2.02 6.81
CA ILE A 73 1.88 -0.82 7.47
C ILE A 73 0.77 0.11 7.93
N GLY A 74 -0.22 0.38 7.08
CA GLY A 74 -1.38 1.21 7.44
C GLY A 74 -2.16 0.65 8.64
N SER A 75 -2.42 -0.66 8.64
CA SER A 75 -3.08 -1.33 9.77
C SER A 75 -2.27 -1.27 11.07
N ALA A 76 -0.96 -1.49 10.99
CA ALA A 76 -0.08 -1.39 12.15
C ALA A 76 -0.06 0.04 12.75
N LEU A 77 -0.08 1.07 11.90
CA LEU A 77 -0.17 2.46 12.34
C LEU A 77 -1.50 2.76 13.03
N ALA A 78 -2.62 2.28 12.48
CA ALA A 78 -3.94 2.44 13.10
C ALA A 78 -4.00 1.78 14.49
N ALA A 79 -3.51 0.54 14.60
CA ALA A 79 -3.45 -0.19 15.87
C ALA A 79 -2.55 0.52 16.91
N ALA A 80 -1.45 1.13 16.46
CA ALA A 80 -0.60 1.93 17.34
C ALA A 80 -1.36 3.16 17.88
N ALA A 81 -2.13 3.86 17.04
CA ALA A 81 -2.96 4.97 17.47
C ALA A 81 -3.98 4.58 18.56
N GLU A 82 -4.71 3.49 18.35
CA GLU A 82 -5.70 3.00 19.31
C GLU A 82 -5.08 2.65 20.66
N ASN A 83 -3.97 1.91 20.65
CA ASN A 83 -3.26 1.52 21.87
C ASN A 83 -2.75 2.74 22.66
N TYR A 84 -2.24 3.76 21.96
CA TYR A 84 -1.79 5.00 22.61
C TYR A 84 -2.95 5.81 23.20
N GLN A 85 -4.08 5.92 22.48
CA GLN A 85 -5.27 6.61 22.98
C GLN A 85 -5.84 5.91 24.23
N ALA A 86 -5.90 4.58 24.22
CA ALA A 86 -6.32 3.79 25.38
C ALA A 86 -5.37 3.98 26.58
N GLY A 87 -4.05 3.99 26.33
CA GLY A 87 -3.04 4.23 27.36
C GLY A 87 -3.15 5.62 27.99
N GLU A 88 -3.34 6.66 27.20
CA GLU A 88 -3.57 8.01 27.73
C GLU A 88 -4.88 8.14 28.50
N ALA A 89 -5.99 7.56 28.02
CA ALA A 89 -7.27 7.58 28.73
C ALA A 89 -7.15 6.89 30.09
N ALA A 90 -6.46 5.74 30.15
CA ALA A 90 -6.21 5.02 31.39
C ALA A 90 -5.33 5.82 32.36
N ASN A 91 -4.29 6.51 31.86
CA ASN A 91 -3.45 7.38 32.67
C ASN A 91 -4.21 8.61 33.16
N ALA A 92 -4.97 9.29 32.29
CA ALA A 92 -5.76 10.46 32.66
C ALA A 92 -6.80 10.13 33.73
N ALA A 93 -7.50 9.00 33.62
CA ALA A 93 -8.44 8.51 34.65
C ALA A 93 -7.76 8.15 35.98
N ARG A 94 -6.45 7.91 35.96
CA ARG A 94 -5.64 7.60 37.16
C ARG A 94 -5.21 8.85 37.93
N PHE A 95 -5.17 10.00 37.24
CA PHE A 95 -4.73 11.29 37.80
C PHE A 95 -5.89 12.31 37.92
N SER A 96 -7.13 11.88 37.70
CA SER A 96 -8.38 12.62 37.98
C SER A 96 -9.03 12.12 39.25
#